data_AF-A0A377ZTM9-F1
#
_entry.id   AF-A0A377ZTM9-F1
#
_cell.length_a   1.000
_cell.length_b   1.000
_cell.length_c   1.000
_cell.angle_alpha   90.00
_cell.angle_beta   90.00
_cell.angle_gamma   90.00
#
_symmetry.space_group_name_H-M   'P 1'
#
loop_
_entity.id
_entity.type
_entity.pdbx_description
1 polymer ?
#
loop_
_entity_poly.entity_id
_entity_poly.type
_entity_poly.pdbx_seq_one_letter_code
_entity_poly.pdbx_strand_id
1 'polypeptide(L)'
;MSPEDFIRRHIIAALVGEGFPESVARGGAEYGLDYYRRSSQASRKGAIFDDCLFRARQWSIAQTTCAERKATKKKPGRAKGAQPGLF
;
A
#
# COMPACT_ATOMS: atom_id res chain seq x y z
N MET A 1 21.74 -0.35 13.27
CA MET A 1 20.46 -0.56 12.56
C MET A 1 20.65 -1.70 11.60
N SER A 2 19.68 -2.63 11.51
CA SER A 2 19.69 -3.62 10.43
C SER A 2 19.36 -2.92 9.09
N PRO A 3 19.81 -3.46 7.95
CA PRO A 3 19.42 -2.94 6.63
C PRO A 3 17.90 -2.93 6.43
N GLU A 4 17.21 -3.94 6.96
CA GLU A 4 15.75 -4.04 6.92
C GLU A 4 15.10 -2.90 7.72
N ASP A 5 15.60 -2.61 8.93
CA ASP A 5 15.14 -1.47 9.73
C ASP A 5 15.30 -0.14 8.99
N PHE A 6 16.43 0.05 8.30
CA PHE A 6 16.69 1.25 7.51
C PHE A 6 15.65 1.41 6.40
N ILE A 7 15.44 0.36 5.61
CA ILE A 7 14.49 0.34 4.50
C ILE A 7 13.07 0.61 5.01
N ARG A 8 12.65 -0.09 6.08
CA ARG A 8 11.31 0.05 6.65
C ARG A 8 11.00 1.48 7.06
N ARG A 9 11.88 2.07 7.87
CA ARG A 9 11.67 3.40 8.46
C ARG A 9 11.65 4.48 7.38
N HIS A 10 12.54 4.39 6.41
CA HIS A 10 12.62 5.38 5.33
C HIS A 10 11.50 5.24 4.30
N ILE A 11 11.02 4.04 4.01
CA ILE A 11 9.82 3.87 3.17
C ILE A 11 8.59 4.47 3.87
N ILE A 12 8.41 4.22 5.17
CA ILE A 12 7.29 4.82 5.93
C ILE A 12 7.39 6.35 5.88
N ALA A 13 8.55 6.91 6.19
CA ALA A 13 8.76 8.36 6.18
C ALA A 13 8.50 8.97 4.79
N ALA A 14 8.96 8.32 3.72
CA ALA A 14 8.73 8.77 2.34
C ALA A 14 7.23 8.75 1.99
N LEU A 15 6.53 7.64 2.26
CA LEU A 15 5.10 7.51 1.95
C LEU A 15 4.23 8.46 2.77
N VAL A 16 4.56 8.69 4.05
CA VAL A 16 3.88 9.69 4.87
C VAL A 16 4.15 11.11 4.33
N GLY A 17 5.38 11.41 3.92
CA GLY A 17 5.74 12.67 3.27
C GLY A 17 5.01 12.91 1.93
N GLU A 18 4.68 11.83 1.21
CA GLU A 18 3.86 11.88 0.00
C GLU A 18 2.35 12.05 0.27
N GLY A 19 1.91 12.02 1.54
CA GLY A 19 0.52 12.20 1.94
C GLY A 19 -0.29 10.91 2.04
N PHE A 20 0.35 9.73 1.99
CA PHE A 20 -0.34 8.48 2.28
C PHE A 20 -0.68 8.38 3.78
N PRO A 21 -1.84 7.81 4.13
CA PRO A 21 -2.16 7.56 5.53
C PRO A 21 -1.17 6.56 6.13
N GLU A 22 -0.84 6.74 7.41
CA GLU A 22 0.21 5.97 8.08
C GLU A 22 -0.04 4.45 8.05
N SER A 23 -1.31 4.02 8.08
CA SER A 23 -1.68 2.61 7.94
C SER A 23 -1.30 2.02 6.58
N VAL A 24 -1.45 2.80 5.50
CA VAL A 24 -1.03 2.40 4.15
C VAL A 24 0.49 2.49 4.03
N ALA A 25 1.12 3.52 4.59
CA ALA A 25 2.58 3.66 4.59
C ALA A 25 3.27 2.46 5.28
N ARG A 26 2.76 2.02 6.43
CA ARG A 26 3.24 0.81 7.12
C ARG A 26 3.07 -0.44 6.25
N GLY A 27 1.92 -0.62 5.61
CA GLY A 27 1.69 -1.75 4.70
C GLY A 27 2.61 -1.74 3.47
N GLY A 28 2.83 -0.55 2.88
CA GLY A 28 3.76 -0.37 1.77
C GLY A 28 5.21 -0.69 2.14
N ALA A 29 5.62 -0.36 3.37
CA ALA A 29 6.94 -0.67 3.88
C ALA A 29 7.20 -2.18 4.02
N GLU A 30 6.21 -2.96 4.48
CA GLU A 30 6.33 -4.42 4.49
C GLU A 30 6.47 -4.99 3.07
N TYR A 31 5.78 -4.40 2.10
CA TYR A 31 5.88 -4.81 0.70
C TYR A 31 7.24 -4.50 0.08
N GLY A 32 7.81 -3.33 0.41
CA GLY A 32 9.18 -2.95 0.03
C GLY A 32 10.23 -3.85 0.69
N LEU A 33 10.01 -4.24 1.96
CA LEU A 33 10.89 -5.19 2.66
C LEU A 33 10.83 -6.59 2.08
N ASP A 34 9.66 -7.09 1.72
CA ASP A 34 9.52 -8.38 1.05
C ASP A 34 10.31 -8.40 -0.26
N TYR A 35 10.28 -7.30 -1.03
CA TYR A 35 11.09 -7.15 -2.23
C TYR A 35 12.59 -7.16 -1.92
N TYR A 36 13.03 -6.46 -0.86
CA TYR A 36 14.43 -6.47 -0.42
C TYR A 36 14.90 -7.88 -0.05
N ARG A 37 14.08 -8.63 0.68
CA ARG A 37 14.42 -10.00 1.13
C ARG A 37 14.51 -11.00 -0.03
N ARG A 38 13.73 -10.79 -1.09
CA ARG A 38 13.72 -11.65 -2.29
C ARG A 38 14.74 -11.22 -3.35
N SER A 39 15.17 -9.95 -3.32
CA SER A 39 16.09 -9.40 -4.31
C SER A 39 17.54 -9.68 -3.90
N SER A 40 18.22 -10.53 -4.68
CA SER A 40 19.65 -10.79 -4.49
C SER A 40 20.54 -9.65 -5.01
N GLN A 41 20.01 -8.76 -5.86
CA GLN A 41 20.70 -7.59 -6.41
C GLN A 41 19.70 -6.47 -6.73
N ALA A 42 20.18 -5.22 -6.67
CA ALA A 42 19.44 -4.03 -7.11
C ALA A 42 19.36 -3.96 -8.64
N SER A 43 18.35 -3.28 -9.18
CA SER A 43 18.22 -3.08 -10.64
C SER A 43 19.38 -2.29 -11.23
N ARG A 44 20.00 -1.41 -10.42
CA ARG A 44 21.24 -0.66 -10.73
C ARG A 44 22.10 -0.57 -9.48
N LYS A 45 23.43 -0.41 -9.64
CA LYS A 45 24.37 -0.29 -8.51
C LYS A 45 23.90 0.81 -7.55
N GLY A 46 23.60 0.42 -6.30
CA GLY A 46 23.15 1.34 -5.25
C GLY A 46 21.65 1.69 -5.25
N ALA A 47 20.84 1.20 -6.19
CA ALA A 47 19.45 1.58 -6.36
C ALA A 47 18.43 0.69 -5.60
N ILE A 48 18.88 -0.18 -4.68
CA ILE A 48 17.98 -1.14 -4.02
C ILE A 48 16.87 -0.44 -3.23
N PHE A 49 17.19 0.68 -2.60
CA PHE A 49 16.21 1.45 -1.84
C PHE A 49 15.15 2.06 -2.76
N ASP A 50 15.57 2.67 -3.87
CA ASP A 50 14.67 3.25 -4.86
C ASP A 50 13.73 2.19 -5.45
N ASP A 51 14.25 0.99 -5.73
CA ASP A 51 13.43 -0.14 -6.21
C ASP A 51 12.39 -0.57 -5.17
N CYS A 52 12.79 -0.67 -3.89
CA CYS A 52 11.89 -1.00 -2.79
C CYS A 52 10.82 0.09 -2.60
N LEU A 53 11.22 1.37 -2.66
CA LEU A 53 10.33 2.52 -2.53
C LEU A 53 9.33 2.58 -3.69
N PHE A 54 9.78 2.34 -4.92
CA PHE A 54 8.92 2.30 -6.10
C PHE A 54 7.83 1.24 -5.95
N ARG A 55 8.19 0.02 -5.52
CA ARG A 55 7.24 -1.07 -5.28
C ARG A 55 6.26 -0.73 -4.14
N ALA A 56 6.75 -0.18 -3.04
CA ALA A 56 5.94 0.25 -1.91
C ALA A 56 4.93 1.34 -2.31
N ARG A 57 5.34 2.29 -3.16
CA ARG A 57 4.49 3.35 -3.70
C ARG A 57 3.39 2.81 -4.60
N GLN A 58 3.73 1.92 -5.54
CA GLN A 58 2.74 1.27 -6.41
C GLN A 58 1.67 0.51 -5.60
N TRP A 59 2.10 -0.21 -4.56
CA TRP A 59 1.18 -0.89 -3.64
C TRP A 59 0.29 0.12 -2.90
N SER A 60 0.87 1.22 -2.40
CA SER A 60 0.16 2.25 -1.64
C SER A 60 -0.91 2.97 -2.48
N ILE A 61 -0.60 3.27 -3.75
CA ILE A 61 -1.55 3.85 -4.71
C ILE A 61 -2.72 2.88 -4.99
N ALA A 62 -2.41 1.59 -5.18
CA ALA A 62 -3.45 0.58 -5.35
C ALA A 62 -4.34 0.47 -4.11
N GLN A 63 -3.77 0.64 -2.92
CA GLN A 63 -4.50 0.57 -1.66
C GLN A 63 -5.38 1.82 -1.41
N THR A 64 -4.90 3.03 -1.69
CA THR A 64 -5.71 4.25 -1.53
C THR A 64 -6.87 4.31 -2.52
N THR A 65 -6.63 3.98 -3.79
CA THR A 65 -7.71 3.91 -4.80
C THR A 65 -8.76 2.85 -4.47
N CYS A 66 -8.35 1.73 -3.84
CA CYS A 66 -9.27 0.71 -3.36
C CYS A 66 -10.00 1.14 -2.08
N ALA A 67 -9.35 1.91 -1.20
CA ALA A 67 -9.96 2.52 -0.02
C ALA A 67 -11.03 3.55 -0.40
N GLU A 68 -10.78 4.39 -1.40
CA GLU A 68 -11.78 5.30 -1.98
C GLU A 68 -12.94 4.51 -2.61
N ARG A 69 -12.67 3.47 -3.41
CA ARG A 69 -13.71 2.57 -3.96
C ARG A 69 -14.52 1.83 -2.89
N LYS A 70 -13.92 1.51 -1.73
CA LYS A 70 -14.63 0.91 -0.59
C LYS A 70 -15.42 1.95 0.19
N ALA A 71 -14.94 3.20 0.29
CA ALA A 71 -15.66 4.31 0.91
C ALA A 71 -16.93 4.65 0.12
N THR A 72 -16.89 4.62 -1.22
CA THR A 72 -18.11 4.80 -2.04
C THR A 72 -19.11 3.65 -1.89
N LYS A 73 -18.66 2.42 -1.64
CA LYS A 73 -19.52 1.27 -1.29
C LYS A 73 -20.05 1.29 0.14
N LYS A 74 -19.48 2.12 1.04
CA LYS A 74 -19.90 2.29 2.44
C LYS A 74 -20.85 3.47 2.63
N LYS A 75 -21.74 3.77 1.67
CA LYS A 75 -22.98 4.49 1.98
C LYS A 75 -24.02 3.49 2.52
N PRO A 76 -24.43 3.57 3.81
CA PRO A 76 -25.56 2.78 4.31
C PRO A 76 -26.84 3.45 3.78
N GLY A 77 -27.35 2.93 2.67
CA GLY A 77 -28.48 3.56 2.00
C GLY A 77 -28.99 2.78 0.80
N ARG A 78 -29.17 1.47 0.92
CA ARG A 78 -30.18 0.77 0.10
C ARG A 78 -31.26 0.31 1.05
N ALA A 79 -32.28 1.15 1.16
CA ALA A 79 -33.50 0.87 1.87
C ALA A 79 -34.06 -0.50 1.47
N LYS A 80 -34.58 -1.19 2.49
CA LYS A 80 -35.67 -2.15 2.46
C LYS A 80 -36.58 -1.91 1.26
N GLY A 81 -36.50 -2.78 0.25
CA GLY A 81 -37.29 -2.67 -0.98
C GLY A 81 -37.53 -4.06 -1.55
N ALA A 82 -38.76 -4.53 -1.32
CA ALA A 82 -39.42 -5.72 -1.83
C ALA A 82 -38.69 -6.51 -2.93
N GLN A 83 -38.38 -7.78 -2.63
CA GLN A 83 -38.31 -8.82 -3.66
C GLN A 83 -39.77 -9.12 -4.05
N PRO A 84 -40.25 -8.85 -5.27
CA PRO A 84 -41.49 -9.46 -5.71
C PRO A 84 -41.22 -10.95 -5.91
N GLY A 85 -41.86 -11.77 -5.07
CA GLY A 85 -41.90 -13.21 -5.28
C GLY A 85 -42.56 -13.52 -6.62
N LEU A 86 -41.88 -14.31 -7.43
CA LEU A 86 -42.45 -14.95 -8.61
C LEU A 86 -42.64 -16.43 -8.27
N PHE A 87 -43.79 -16.75 -7.65
CA PHE A 87 -44.38 -18.07 -7.52
C PHE A 87 -45.89 -17.92 -7.64
#